data_AF-A0A7X7G3X4-F1
#
_entry.id   AF-A0A7X7G3X4-F1
#
_cell.length_a   1.000
_cell.length_b   1.000
_cell.length_c   1.000
_cell.angle_alpha   90.00
_cell.angle_beta   90.00
_cell.angle_gamma   90.00
#
_symmetry.space_group_name_H-M   'P 1'
#
loop_
_entity.id
_entity.type
_entity.pdbx_description
1 polymer ?
#
loop_
_entity_poly.entity_id
_entity_poly.type
_entity_poly.pdbx_seq_one_letter_code
_entity_poly.pdbx_strand_id
1 'polypeptide(L)'
;MSFRASALILLLAAAPAFAGPLPVKVQWGWSAVSAVPADYDGDGAVDLGVFDPAAGAWYVFSPSTGNVLAWNFQWGWNGSQPVPGDYDGDGAADLAVYYQDEGLWYAYSIATECVLAWAYNWGWNEAWPVPEDYNGDGTTDFAVYYPAEGSWYLMPAAEPEITDMDVLAVIYSNAVIDASNALPSEICRTLTVISTNNPRLEWRTNAVTSNMEVRVCAFMSMASATNTSYYQVGYTSSLQYVTLFVTAVPELRDFCRAFTGTNLPLRMKKLLGLPAAGAYEAVVEFWVEPQWMSRPSPDPEITDSECELDFRTNSLFSATSTNHINWCMAKMADYSFTTNVWAAYPWTRLGYTYDWAKQGPNRIGLSEFIIPGRILHNAYGIDVRVEVAAIVTNLDAYAETKSMVFSNQTSEAWMINYAEAPLP
;
A
#
# COMPACT_ATOMS: atom_id res chain seq x y z
N MET A 1 -34.87 -0.53 55.83
CA MET A 1 -33.86 -1.60 55.67
C MET A 1 -34.54 -2.83 55.11
N SER A 2 -34.40 -3.05 53.80
CA SER A 2 -34.71 -4.32 53.15
C SER A 2 -33.76 -4.42 51.96
N PHE A 3 -32.89 -5.42 51.99
CA PHE A 3 -31.99 -5.77 50.90
C PHE A 3 -32.79 -6.39 49.76
N ARG A 4 -32.67 -5.85 48.54
CA ARG A 4 -32.78 -6.61 47.30
C ARG A 4 -31.73 -6.13 46.31
N ALA A 5 -30.57 -6.77 46.38
CA ALA A 5 -29.70 -6.90 45.22
C ALA A 5 -30.31 -7.98 44.33
N SER A 6 -30.70 -7.62 43.11
CA SER A 6 -30.94 -8.58 42.03
C SER A 6 -29.86 -8.33 40.99
N ALA A 7 -28.73 -9.00 41.19
CA ALA A 7 -27.75 -9.22 40.14
C ALA A 7 -28.34 -10.24 39.16
N LEU A 8 -28.57 -9.82 37.92
CA LEU A 8 -28.73 -10.73 36.80
C LEU A 8 -27.45 -10.65 35.97
N ILE A 9 -26.41 -11.32 36.45
CA ILE A 9 -25.24 -11.65 35.65
C ILE A 9 -25.69 -12.77 34.72
N LEU A 10 -25.98 -12.41 33.46
CA LEU A 10 -26.13 -13.40 32.40
C LEU A 10 -24.72 -13.82 31.99
N LEU A 11 -24.33 -15.01 32.41
CA LEU A 11 -23.12 -15.69 31.98
C LEU A 11 -23.27 -16.00 30.48
N LEU A 12 -22.66 -15.22 29.59
CA LEU A 12 -22.58 -15.59 28.17
C LEU A 12 -21.45 -16.62 28.04
N ALA A 13 -21.83 -17.89 27.92
CA ALA A 13 -20.95 -18.93 27.44
C ALA A 13 -20.53 -18.63 26.00
N ALA A 14 -19.29 -18.97 25.66
CA ALA A 14 -18.70 -18.87 24.33
C ALA A 14 -19.72 -19.23 23.23
N ALA A 15 -20.01 -18.27 22.36
CA ALA A 15 -20.77 -18.52 21.15
C ALA A 15 -19.85 -19.20 20.13
N PRO A 16 -20.32 -20.25 19.42
CA PRO A 16 -19.59 -20.75 18.26
C PRO A 16 -19.69 -19.71 17.15
N ALA A 17 -18.64 -19.63 16.32
CA ALA A 17 -18.62 -18.88 15.07
C ALA A 17 -19.96 -18.99 14.32
N PHE A 18 -20.45 -17.85 13.82
CA PHE A 18 -21.75 -17.70 13.15
C PHE A 18 -21.89 -18.66 11.96
N ALA A 19 -22.50 -19.83 12.20
CA ALA A 19 -22.88 -20.78 11.17
C ALA A 19 -24.40 -21.06 11.25
N GLY A 20 -25.21 -20.18 10.66
CA GLY A 20 -26.64 -20.41 10.42
C GLY A 20 -27.50 -19.13 10.33
N PRO A 21 -28.57 -19.09 9.49
CA PRO A 21 -29.39 -17.89 9.27
C PRO A 21 -30.53 -17.84 10.28
N LEU A 22 -30.23 -17.51 11.54
CA LEU A 22 -31.25 -17.15 12.52
C LEU A 22 -31.05 -15.68 12.92
N PRO A 23 -32.11 -14.86 12.92
CA PRO A 23 -32.01 -13.50 13.42
C PRO A 23 -31.66 -13.52 14.92
N VAL A 24 -30.50 -12.95 15.26
CA VAL A 24 -30.05 -12.78 16.63
C VAL A 24 -30.48 -11.40 17.11
N LYS A 25 -31.10 -11.33 18.30
CA LYS A 25 -31.39 -10.06 18.99
C LYS A 25 -30.36 -9.84 20.08
N VAL A 26 -29.50 -8.83 19.91
CA VAL A 26 -28.61 -8.31 20.95
C VAL A 26 -29.16 -6.97 21.43
N GLN A 27 -29.22 -6.74 22.74
CA GLN A 27 -29.64 -5.46 23.31
C GLN A 27 -28.40 -4.65 23.68
N TRP A 28 -28.06 -3.67 22.84
CA TRP A 28 -26.95 -2.74 23.06
C TRP A 28 -27.43 -1.32 22.74
N GLY A 29 -27.38 -0.41 23.72
CA GLY A 29 -27.94 0.95 23.63
C GLY A 29 -29.32 1.15 24.28
N TRP A 30 -29.80 2.39 24.22
CA TRP A 30 -31.09 2.86 24.77
C TRP A 30 -31.71 3.96 23.88
N SER A 31 -32.88 4.49 24.25
CA SER A 31 -33.66 5.38 23.38
C SER A 31 -33.04 6.75 23.07
N ALA A 32 -31.99 7.14 23.79
CA ALA A 32 -31.38 8.48 23.67
C ALA A 32 -30.02 8.47 22.98
N VAL A 33 -29.48 7.29 22.61
CA VAL A 33 -28.21 7.18 21.89
C VAL A 33 -28.42 7.06 20.39
N SER A 34 -27.40 7.43 19.63
CA SER A 34 -27.30 7.18 18.20
C SER A 34 -26.50 5.91 17.95
N ALA A 35 -26.94 5.08 17.02
CA ALA A 35 -26.18 3.91 16.57
C ALA A 35 -25.01 4.34 15.68
N VAL A 36 -23.84 3.77 15.93
CA VAL A 36 -22.59 4.05 15.21
C VAL A 36 -21.81 2.75 15.01
N PRO A 37 -22.32 1.83 14.15
CA PRO A 37 -21.64 0.57 13.88
C PRO A 37 -20.38 0.79 13.04
N ALA A 38 -19.27 0.17 13.44
CA ALA A 38 -18.01 0.10 12.70
C ALA A 38 -17.18 -1.08 13.23
N ASP A 39 -16.11 -1.50 12.55
CA ASP A 39 -15.17 -2.50 13.02
C ASP A 39 -14.13 -1.82 13.92
N TYR A 40 -14.34 -1.79 15.24
CA TYR A 40 -13.53 -1.00 16.18
C TYR A 40 -12.36 -1.80 16.77
N ASP A 41 -12.26 -3.12 16.52
CA ASP A 41 -11.12 -3.95 16.92
C ASP A 41 -10.30 -4.50 15.74
N GLY A 42 -10.68 -4.18 14.50
CA GLY A 42 -9.95 -4.50 13.28
C GLY A 42 -9.99 -5.98 12.92
N ASP A 43 -10.99 -6.72 13.40
CA ASP A 43 -11.12 -8.15 13.16
C ASP A 43 -11.82 -8.50 11.83
N GLY A 44 -12.25 -7.48 11.09
CA GLY A 44 -12.97 -7.58 9.82
C GLY A 44 -14.48 -7.73 9.98
N ALA A 45 -15.02 -7.76 11.21
CA ALA A 45 -16.44 -7.78 11.51
C ALA A 45 -16.91 -6.45 12.11
N VAL A 46 -18.16 -6.09 11.84
CA VAL A 46 -18.73 -4.83 12.36
C VAL A 46 -19.22 -5.01 13.80
N ASP A 47 -18.78 -4.12 14.68
CA ASP A 47 -19.15 -4.08 16.09
C ASP A 47 -20.40 -3.23 16.35
N LEU A 48 -20.95 -3.40 17.56
CA LEU A 48 -22.09 -2.64 18.05
C LEU A 48 -21.59 -1.38 18.79
N GLY A 49 -21.55 -0.25 18.08
CA GLY A 49 -21.27 1.06 18.67
C GLY A 49 -22.54 1.88 18.93
N VAL A 50 -22.59 2.58 20.06
CA VAL A 50 -23.56 3.65 20.32
C VAL A 50 -22.89 4.88 20.93
N PHE A 51 -23.38 6.06 20.56
CA PHE A 51 -22.93 7.36 21.07
C PHE A 51 -24.06 8.05 21.82
N ASP A 52 -23.80 8.51 23.05
CA ASP A 52 -24.70 9.35 23.83
C ASP A 52 -24.44 10.83 23.50
N PRO A 53 -25.27 11.47 22.66
CA PRO A 53 -25.06 12.87 22.26
C PRO A 53 -25.29 13.86 23.42
N ALA A 54 -25.98 13.47 24.49
CA ALA A 54 -26.17 14.34 25.64
C ALA A 54 -24.91 14.36 26.52
N ALA A 55 -24.25 13.20 26.67
CA ALA A 55 -23.09 13.02 27.53
C ALA A 55 -21.74 13.11 26.79
N GLY A 56 -21.71 12.99 25.46
CA GLY A 56 -20.48 12.90 24.68
C GLY A 56 -19.76 11.55 24.80
N ALA A 57 -20.49 10.48 25.16
CA ALA A 57 -19.89 9.21 25.58
C ALA A 57 -20.12 8.08 24.56
N TRP A 58 -19.10 7.25 24.36
CA TRP A 58 -19.10 6.09 23.48
C TRP A 58 -19.23 4.78 24.25
N TYR A 59 -19.94 3.83 23.65
CA TYR A 59 -20.09 2.45 24.14
C TYR A 59 -20.00 1.48 22.97
N VAL A 60 -18.99 0.62 22.98
CA VAL A 60 -18.67 -0.28 21.86
C VAL A 60 -18.53 -1.70 22.39
N PHE A 61 -19.19 -2.65 21.71
CA PHE A 61 -19.13 -4.08 22.00
C PHE A 61 -18.93 -4.88 20.72
N SER A 62 -17.92 -5.75 20.73
CA SER A 62 -17.59 -6.67 19.65
C SER A 62 -18.29 -8.02 19.86
N PRO A 63 -19.26 -8.39 19.02
CA PRO A 63 -19.96 -9.68 19.14
C PRO A 63 -19.10 -10.86 18.69
N SER A 64 -18.14 -10.66 17.78
CA SER A 64 -17.23 -11.67 17.27
C SER A 64 -16.23 -12.12 18.34
N THR A 65 -15.69 -11.16 19.10
CA THR A 65 -14.73 -11.44 20.18
C THR A 65 -15.37 -11.57 21.56
N GLY A 66 -16.57 -11.01 21.74
CA GLY A 66 -17.30 -10.96 23.01
C GLY A 66 -16.80 -9.88 23.98
N ASN A 67 -16.00 -8.92 23.49
CA ASN A 67 -15.36 -7.88 24.29
C ASN A 67 -16.15 -6.56 24.29
N VAL A 68 -16.08 -5.84 25.40
CA VAL A 68 -16.49 -4.43 25.47
C VAL A 68 -15.25 -3.59 25.21
N LEU A 69 -15.20 -2.94 24.04
CA LEU A 69 -14.04 -2.14 23.58
C LEU A 69 -14.07 -0.73 24.18
N ALA A 70 -15.26 -0.17 24.38
CA ALA A 70 -15.45 1.12 25.03
C ALA A 70 -16.67 1.08 25.96
N TRP A 71 -16.53 1.64 27.17
CA TRP A 71 -17.64 1.78 28.11
C TRP A 71 -17.63 3.15 28.76
N ASN A 72 -18.62 3.98 28.41
CA ASN A 72 -18.69 5.36 28.87
C ASN A 72 -17.38 6.13 28.54
N PHE A 73 -16.81 5.85 27.36
CA PHE A 73 -15.57 6.48 26.93
C PHE A 73 -15.87 7.91 26.49
N GLN A 74 -15.30 8.87 27.18
CA GLN A 74 -15.61 10.29 26.98
C GLN A 74 -14.79 10.85 25.83
N TRP A 75 -15.40 10.92 24.65
CA TRP A 75 -14.79 11.46 23.44
C TRP A 75 -15.82 12.21 22.60
N GLY A 76 -16.21 13.37 23.11
CA GLY A 76 -17.26 14.21 22.56
C GLY A 76 -17.93 14.99 23.68
N TRP A 77 -18.91 15.81 23.30
CA TRP A 77 -19.73 16.58 24.23
C TRP A 77 -21.09 16.86 23.60
N ASN A 78 -21.93 17.60 24.33
CA ASN A 78 -23.22 18.02 23.82
C ASN A 78 -23.07 18.82 22.51
N GLY A 79 -23.73 18.36 21.44
CA GLY A 79 -23.63 18.97 20.11
C GLY A 79 -22.57 18.33 19.19
N SER A 80 -21.76 17.41 19.68
CA SER A 80 -20.90 16.58 18.83
C SER A 80 -21.73 15.60 17.99
N GLN A 81 -21.43 15.52 16.70
CA GLN A 81 -21.95 14.49 15.80
C GLN A 81 -20.93 13.35 15.69
N PRO A 82 -21.29 12.09 15.94
CA PRO A 82 -20.35 10.98 15.83
C PRO A 82 -20.13 10.59 14.37
N VAL A 83 -18.88 10.33 14.03
CA VAL A 83 -18.38 10.10 12.67
C VAL A 83 -17.24 9.07 12.66
N PRO A 84 -17.48 7.84 13.14
CA PRO A 84 -16.42 6.83 13.25
C PRO A 84 -15.84 6.47 11.88
N GLY A 85 -14.57 6.08 11.87
CA GLY A 85 -13.81 5.67 10.69
C GLY A 85 -12.37 5.40 11.09
N ASP A 86 -11.62 4.66 10.27
CA ASP A 86 -10.20 4.36 10.48
C ASP A 86 -9.34 5.53 9.99
N TYR A 87 -9.13 6.57 10.80
CA TYR A 87 -8.39 7.79 10.42
C TYR A 87 -6.87 7.62 10.50
N ASP A 88 -6.38 6.49 11.04
CA ASP A 88 -4.95 6.22 11.22
C ASP A 88 -4.44 5.00 10.42
N GLY A 89 -5.33 4.32 9.70
CA GLY A 89 -5.02 3.21 8.80
C GLY A 89 -4.60 1.93 9.51
N ASP A 90 -4.89 1.78 10.80
CA ASP A 90 -4.56 0.59 11.58
C ASP A 90 -5.53 -0.58 11.33
N GLY A 91 -6.57 -0.36 10.52
CA GLY A 91 -7.59 -1.33 10.16
C GLY A 91 -8.77 -1.37 11.13
N ALA A 92 -8.74 -0.59 12.21
CA ALA A 92 -9.83 -0.43 13.16
C ALA A 92 -10.43 0.98 13.08
N ALA A 93 -11.74 1.08 13.29
CA ALA A 93 -12.42 2.36 13.33
C ALA A 93 -12.11 3.11 14.63
N ASP A 94 -11.90 4.42 14.50
CA ASP A 94 -11.65 5.32 15.61
C ASP A 94 -12.93 5.93 16.17
N LEU A 95 -12.85 6.37 17.43
CA LEU A 95 -13.85 7.23 18.03
C LEU A 95 -13.65 8.65 17.51
N ALA A 96 -14.50 9.07 16.58
CA ALA A 96 -14.40 10.41 16.00
C ALA A 96 -15.71 11.18 16.08
N VAL A 97 -15.60 12.48 16.36
CA VAL A 97 -16.72 13.42 16.39
C VAL A 97 -16.42 14.66 15.55
N TYR A 98 -17.48 15.17 14.91
CA TYR A 98 -17.51 16.48 14.27
C TYR A 98 -18.33 17.45 15.12
N TYR A 99 -17.74 18.57 15.47
CA TYR A 99 -18.44 19.65 16.17
C TYR A 99 -18.91 20.69 15.16
N GLN A 100 -20.18 20.55 14.77
CA GLN A 100 -20.81 21.28 13.66
C GLN A 100 -20.61 22.80 13.76
N ASP A 101 -20.92 23.39 14.92
CA ASP A 101 -20.96 24.84 15.11
C ASP A 101 -19.64 25.55 14.75
N GLU A 102 -18.51 24.86 14.92
CA GLU A 102 -17.16 25.40 14.67
C GLU A 102 -16.43 24.70 13.50
N GLY A 103 -17.03 23.64 12.94
CA GLY A 103 -16.42 22.86 11.86
C GLY A 103 -15.17 22.08 12.27
N LEU A 104 -15.12 21.63 13.53
CA LEU A 104 -13.93 21.01 14.12
C LEU A 104 -14.06 19.49 14.23
N TRP A 105 -12.98 18.78 13.90
CA TRP A 105 -12.87 17.33 14.03
C TRP A 105 -12.02 16.93 15.24
N TYR A 106 -12.42 15.82 15.86
CA TYR A 106 -11.73 15.19 16.97
C TYR A 106 -11.78 13.69 16.78
N ALA A 107 -10.63 13.01 16.84
CA ALA A 107 -10.53 11.57 16.60
C ALA A 107 -9.56 10.94 17.60
N TYR A 108 -9.89 9.73 18.06
CA TYR A 108 -9.13 8.96 19.03
C TYR A 108 -9.17 7.48 18.68
N SER A 109 -7.98 6.89 18.54
CA SER A 109 -7.83 5.45 18.36
C SER A 109 -7.85 4.76 19.71
N ILE A 110 -8.81 3.86 19.88
CA ILE A 110 -8.86 2.97 21.06
C ILE A 110 -7.90 1.79 20.92
N ALA A 111 -7.48 1.45 19.70
CA ALA A 111 -6.52 0.39 19.44
C ALA A 111 -5.10 0.82 19.83
N THR A 112 -4.72 2.06 19.50
CA THR A 112 -3.39 2.63 19.82
C THR A 112 -3.39 3.56 21.04
N GLU A 113 -4.55 3.79 21.66
CA GLU A 113 -4.77 4.69 22.79
C GLU A 113 -4.30 6.15 22.56
N CYS A 114 -4.38 6.65 21.33
CA CYS A 114 -3.83 7.96 20.95
C CYS A 114 -4.88 8.95 20.40
N VAL A 115 -4.57 10.24 20.54
CA VAL A 115 -5.36 11.32 19.93
C VAL A 115 -4.86 11.55 18.51
N LEU A 116 -5.73 11.30 17.53
CA LEU A 116 -5.44 11.43 16.09
C LEU A 116 -5.76 12.84 15.58
N ALA A 117 -6.84 13.42 16.07
CA ALA A 117 -7.23 14.79 15.75
C ALA A 117 -7.73 15.51 17.01
N TRP A 118 -7.30 16.75 17.18
CA TRP A 118 -7.76 17.63 18.25
C TRP A 118 -8.03 19.03 17.71
N ALA A 119 -9.30 19.43 17.68
CA ALA A 119 -9.74 20.70 17.12
C ALA A 119 -9.20 20.90 15.69
N TYR A 120 -9.20 19.82 14.89
CA TYR A 120 -8.73 19.87 13.52
C TYR A 120 -9.74 20.65 12.68
N ASN A 121 -9.31 21.81 12.19
CA ASN A 121 -10.20 22.77 11.54
C ASN A 121 -10.37 22.41 10.06
N TRP A 122 -11.41 21.64 9.79
CA TRP A 122 -11.74 21.20 8.44
C TRP A 122 -13.25 21.16 8.21
N GLY A 123 -13.85 22.34 8.09
CA GLY A 123 -15.27 22.48 7.84
C GLY A 123 -15.80 23.79 8.41
N TRP A 124 -17.13 23.91 8.47
CA TRP A 124 -17.83 25.09 8.99
C TRP A 124 -19.27 24.71 9.35
N ASN A 125 -19.99 25.61 10.01
CA ASN A 125 -21.35 25.41 10.54
C ASN A 125 -22.35 24.83 9.53
N GLU A 126 -22.24 25.16 8.25
CA GLU A 126 -23.13 24.68 7.20
C GLU A 126 -22.62 23.44 6.45
N ALA A 127 -21.41 22.96 6.75
CA ALA A 127 -20.81 21.81 6.09
C ALA A 127 -21.18 20.51 6.82
N TRP A 128 -21.65 19.50 6.10
CA TRP A 128 -22.03 18.21 6.69
C TRP A 128 -20.83 17.26 6.65
N PRO A 129 -20.45 16.63 7.78
CA PRO A 129 -19.34 15.68 7.77
C PRO A 129 -19.76 14.41 7.01
N VAL A 130 -18.90 13.99 6.09
CA VAL A 130 -19.08 12.83 5.20
C VAL A 130 -17.76 12.05 5.07
N PRO A 131 -17.14 11.64 6.19
CA PRO A 131 -15.84 10.99 6.15
C PRO A 131 -15.96 9.60 5.52
N GLU A 132 -14.98 9.28 4.69
CA GLU A 132 -14.82 8.00 3.98
C GLU A 132 -13.40 7.98 3.38
N ASP A 133 -12.93 6.81 2.94
CA ASP A 133 -11.69 6.69 2.15
C ASP A 133 -11.97 7.07 0.68
N TYR A 134 -11.81 8.35 0.32
CA TYR A 134 -12.07 8.82 -1.06
C TYR A 134 -10.89 8.61 -2.00
N ASN A 135 -9.68 8.39 -1.46
CA ASN A 135 -8.45 8.26 -2.24
C ASN A 135 -7.98 6.79 -2.39
N GLY A 136 -8.60 5.85 -1.66
CA GLY A 136 -8.29 4.42 -1.66
C GLY A 136 -7.02 4.05 -0.90
N ASP A 137 -6.54 4.89 0.02
CA ASP A 137 -5.30 4.65 0.76
C ASP A 137 -5.50 3.71 1.96
N GLY A 138 -6.74 3.47 2.36
CA GLY A 138 -7.12 2.65 3.50
C GLY A 138 -7.35 3.45 4.79
N THR A 139 -7.24 4.79 4.73
CA THR A 139 -7.56 5.70 5.83
C THR A 139 -8.83 6.49 5.52
N THR A 140 -9.55 6.88 6.56
CA THR A 140 -10.75 7.68 6.48
C THR A 140 -10.37 9.15 6.32
N ASP A 141 -10.80 9.77 5.23
CA ASP A 141 -10.51 11.18 4.96
C ASP A 141 -11.42 12.10 5.78
N PHE A 142 -10.88 13.24 6.20
CA PHE A 142 -11.71 14.34 6.71
C PHE A 142 -12.43 14.99 5.53
N ALA A 143 -13.73 14.74 5.41
CA ALA A 143 -14.52 15.22 4.29
C ALA A 143 -15.80 15.92 4.75
N VAL A 144 -16.14 17.03 4.07
CA VAL A 144 -17.39 17.75 4.26
C VAL A 144 -18.12 18.00 2.94
N TYR A 145 -19.45 17.87 2.97
CA TYR A 145 -20.33 18.26 1.88
C TYR A 145 -20.99 19.59 2.23
N TYR A 146 -21.01 20.54 1.29
CA TYR A 146 -21.68 21.83 1.48
C TYR A 146 -22.97 21.89 0.66
N PRO A 147 -24.16 21.67 1.28
CA PRO A 147 -25.41 21.55 0.53
C PRO A 147 -25.82 22.82 -0.21
N ALA A 148 -25.41 24.00 0.27
CA ALA A 148 -25.80 25.27 -0.35
C ALA A 148 -25.18 25.47 -1.74
N GLU A 149 -23.99 24.91 -1.97
CA GLU A 149 -23.27 24.99 -3.26
C GLU A 149 -23.23 23.65 -3.99
N GLY A 150 -23.54 22.55 -3.32
CA GLY A 150 -23.40 21.20 -3.87
C GLY A 150 -21.95 20.74 -4.01
N SER A 151 -21.03 21.36 -3.27
CA SER A 151 -19.59 21.13 -3.35
C SER A 151 -19.12 20.11 -2.30
N TRP A 152 -18.12 19.32 -2.66
CA TRP A 152 -17.41 18.39 -1.77
C TRP A 152 -16.01 18.92 -1.48
N TYR A 153 -15.58 18.81 -0.23
CA TYR A 153 -14.26 19.23 0.22
C TYR A 153 -13.61 18.07 0.95
N LEU A 154 -12.49 17.60 0.41
CA LEU A 154 -11.78 16.42 0.88
C LEU A 154 -10.41 16.85 1.42
N MET A 155 -10.04 16.34 2.58
CA MET A 155 -8.70 16.40 3.13
C MET A 155 -8.29 14.99 3.51
N PRO A 156 -7.34 14.39 2.77
CA PRO A 156 -6.82 13.10 3.13
C PRO A 156 -6.33 13.07 4.58
N ALA A 157 -6.71 12.06 5.35
CA ALA A 157 -6.05 11.83 6.62
C ALA A 157 -4.58 11.53 6.32
N ALA A 158 -3.65 12.16 7.05
CA ALA A 158 -2.25 11.81 6.87
C ALA A 158 -2.05 10.42 7.47
N GLU A 159 -1.56 9.47 6.68
CA GLU A 159 -1.04 8.21 7.22
C GLU A 159 -0.16 8.54 8.45
N PRO A 160 -0.40 7.93 9.63
CA PRO A 160 0.43 8.17 10.79
C PRO A 160 1.86 7.87 10.43
N GLU A 161 2.72 8.87 10.59
CA GLU A 161 4.12 8.73 10.26
C GLU A 161 4.83 7.99 11.40
N ILE A 162 4.48 6.70 11.57
CA ILE A 162 5.10 5.79 12.51
C ILE A 162 6.59 5.74 12.15
N THR A 163 7.41 6.27 13.05
CA THR A 163 8.87 6.39 12.91
C THR A 163 9.62 5.67 14.03
N ASP A 164 8.90 5.21 15.06
CA ASP A 164 9.46 4.40 16.15
C ASP A 164 9.96 3.05 15.60
N MET A 165 11.27 2.79 15.74
CA MET A 165 11.90 1.63 15.12
C MET A 165 11.46 0.30 15.74
N ASP A 166 11.08 0.28 17.01
CA ASP A 166 10.59 -0.93 17.68
C ASP A 166 9.18 -1.27 17.17
N VAL A 167 8.33 -0.26 16.98
CA VAL A 167 7.01 -0.44 16.38
C VAL A 167 7.14 -0.89 14.92
N LEU A 168 7.99 -0.23 14.13
CA LEU A 168 8.24 -0.59 12.73
C LEU A 168 8.78 -2.02 12.58
N ALA A 169 9.65 -2.44 13.49
CA ALA A 169 10.17 -3.80 13.53
C ALA A 169 9.08 -4.86 13.77
N VAL A 170 8.10 -4.57 14.63
CA VAL A 170 6.95 -5.44 14.88
C VAL A 170 6.04 -5.52 13.66
N ILE A 171 5.65 -4.37 13.09
CA ILE A 171 4.78 -4.32 11.90
C ILE A 171 5.42 -5.07 10.74
N TYR A 172 6.71 -4.83 10.47
CA TYR A 172 7.45 -5.52 9.42
C TYR A 172 7.51 -7.03 9.65
N SER A 173 7.72 -7.48 10.89
CA SER A 173 7.73 -8.91 11.22
C SER A 173 6.37 -9.56 10.99
N ASN A 174 5.28 -8.87 11.33
CA ASN A 174 3.91 -9.34 11.06
C ASN A 174 3.65 -9.43 9.55
N ALA A 175 4.09 -8.44 8.76
CA ALA A 175 3.97 -8.48 7.31
C ALA A 175 4.72 -9.67 6.69
N VAL A 176 5.92 -9.99 7.18
CA VAL A 176 6.67 -11.19 6.76
C VAL A 176 5.91 -12.46 7.12
N ILE A 177 5.31 -12.51 8.31
CA ILE A 177 4.51 -13.65 8.75
C ILE A 177 3.29 -13.84 7.86
N ASP A 178 2.57 -12.77 7.60
CA ASP A 178 1.36 -12.81 6.81
C ASP A 178 1.65 -13.20 5.34
N ALA A 179 2.58 -12.50 4.68
CA ALA A 179 2.97 -12.76 3.30
C ALA A 179 3.51 -14.18 3.05
N SER A 180 3.94 -14.88 4.11
CA SER A 180 4.42 -16.26 4.00
C SER A 180 3.35 -17.23 3.47
N ASN A 181 2.07 -16.87 3.60
CA ASN A 181 0.92 -17.68 3.26
C ASN A 181 -0.05 -16.92 2.35
N ALA A 182 0.21 -16.94 1.05
CA ALA A 182 -0.67 -16.33 0.05
C ALA A 182 -2.07 -17.00 0.03
N LEU A 183 -3.11 -16.18 0.14
CA LEU A 183 -4.51 -16.61 0.20
C LEU A 183 -5.28 -16.20 -1.07
N PRO A 184 -6.32 -16.95 -1.47
CA PRO A 184 -7.16 -16.56 -2.61
C PRO A 184 -7.85 -15.20 -2.46
N SER A 185 -8.11 -14.78 -1.22
CA SER A 185 -8.72 -13.47 -0.90
C SER A 185 -7.78 -12.29 -1.15
N GLU A 186 -6.49 -12.53 -1.31
CA GLU A 186 -5.46 -11.49 -1.48
C GLU A 186 -5.10 -11.25 -2.95
N ILE A 187 -5.71 -12.00 -3.87
CA ILE A 187 -5.44 -11.86 -5.31
C ILE A 187 -5.84 -10.44 -5.76
N CYS A 188 -4.84 -9.64 -6.11
CA CYS A 188 -5.02 -8.36 -6.76
C CYS A 188 -5.37 -8.59 -8.24
N ARG A 189 -6.43 -7.93 -8.72
CA ARG A 189 -6.90 -8.05 -10.12
C ARG A 189 -6.59 -6.84 -11.00
N THR A 190 -5.88 -5.86 -10.43
CA THR A 190 -5.60 -4.57 -11.04
C THR A 190 -4.09 -4.34 -11.19
N LEU A 191 -3.29 -5.41 -11.25
CA LEU A 191 -1.85 -5.30 -11.44
C LEU A 191 -1.54 -4.61 -12.77
N THR A 192 -0.47 -3.82 -12.77
CA THR A 192 0.10 -3.20 -13.96
C THR A 192 0.45 -4.28 -14.97
N VAL A 193 -0.11 -4.16 -16.17
CA VAL A 193 0.15 -5.04 -17.31
C VAL A 193 1.32 -4.50 -18.13
N ILE A 194 2.37 -5.29 -18.32
CA ILE A 194 3.48 -4.98 -19.25
C ILE A 194 3.06 -5.35 -20.67
N SER A 195 2.43 -4.41 -21.34
CA SER A 195 1.99 -4.53 -22.73
C SER A 195 2.15 -3.20 -23.46
N THR A 196 2.45 -3.25 -24.75
CA THR A 196 2.48 -2.07 -25.63
C THR A 196 1.14 -1.34 -25.69
N ASN A 197 0.05 -2.03 -25.35
CA ASN A 197 -1.29 -1.46 -25.28
C ASN A 197 -1.55 -0.69 -23.97
N ASN A 198 -0.68 -0.79 -22.96
CA ASN A 198 -0.81 -0.03 -21.72
C ASN A 198 -0.23 1.39 -21.92
N PRO A 199 -1.08 2.43 -22.01
CA PRO A 199 -0.64 3.78 -22.34
C PRO A 199 0.09 4.48 -21.19
N ARG A 200 0.06 3.91 -19.97
CA ARG A 200 0.74 4.47 -18.81
C ARG A 200 2.23 4.18 -18.83
N LEU A 201 2.66 3.13 -19.54
CA LEU A 201 4.05 2.68 -19.55
C LEU A 201 4.91 3.52 -20.49
N GLU A 202 6.16 3.74 -20.08
CA GLU A 202 7.17 4.37 -20.92
C GLU A 202 7.88 3.29 -21.75
N TRP A 203 7.84 3.44 -23.07
CA TRP A 203 8.43 2.50 -24.03
C TRP A 203 9.46 3.19 -24.92
N ARG A 204 10.46 2.42 -25.36
CA ARG A 204 11.36 2.82 -26.45
C ARG A 204 11.70 1.63 -27.34
N THR A 205 12.32 1.91 -28.48
CA THR A 205 12.96 0.89 -29.31
C THR A 205 14.46 0.89 -29.03
N ASN A 206 15.01 -0.27 -28.66
CA ASN A 206 16.45 -0.44 -28.48
C ASN A 206 17.17 -0.23 -29.82
N ALA A 207 18.13 0.71 -29.86
CA ALA A 207 18.83 1.07 -31.10
C ALA A 207 19.71 -0.05 -31.68
N VAL A 208 20.08 -1.05 -30.85
CA VAL A 208 20.96 -2.17 -31.23
C VAL A 208 20.13 -3.40 -31.61
N THR A 209 19.20 -3.81 -30.75
CA THR A 209 18.41 -5.04 -30.97
C THR A 209 17.14 -4.80 -31.80
N SER A 210 16.72 -3.55 -31.97
CA SER A 210 15.41 -3.16 -32.53
C SER A 210 14.20 -3.68 -31.76
N ASN A 211 14.41 -4.32 -30.60
CA ASN A 211 13.33 -4.77 -29.73
C ASN A 211 12.74 -3.60 -28.95
N MET A 212 11.49 -3.75 -28.53
CA MET A 212 10.88 -2.80 -27.61
C MET A 212 11.35 -3.04 -26.18
N GLU A 213 11.60 -1.95 -25.48
CA GLU A 213 11.97 -1.94 -24.07
C GLU A 213 10.99 -1.09 -23.27
N VAL A 214 10.63 -1.59 -22.09
CA VAL A 214 9.81 -0.88 -21.11
C VAL A 214 10.71 -0.28 -20.03
N ARG A 215 10.32 0.88 -19.50
CA ARG A 215 11.02 1.51 -18.38
C ARG A 215 10.53 0.99 -17.04
N VAL A 216 11.43 0.41 -16.27
CA VAL A 216 11.19 -0.14 -14.92
C VAL A 216 12.21 0.39 -13.93
N CYS A 217 11.99 0.21 -12.64
CA CYS A 217 12.93 0.68 -11.63
C CYS A 217 13.07 -0.28 -10.46
N ALA A 218 14.26 -0.29 -9.87
CA ALA A 218 14.56 -0.94 -8.60
C ALA A 218 14.92 0.10 -7.54
N PHE A 219 14.52 -0.15 -6.29
CA PHE A 219 14.99 0.61 -5.15
C PHE A 219 16.23 -0.08 -4.56
N MET A 220 17.34 0.64 -4.48
CA MET A 220 18.65 0.10 -4.21
C MET A 220 19.32 0.82 -3.05
N SER A 221 20.31 0.16 -2.45
CA SER A 221 21.21 0.86 -1.55
C SER A 221 22.02 1.92 -2.29
N MET A 222 22.35 3.03 -1.61
CA MET A 222 23.18 4.08 -2.21
C MET A 222 24.49 3.50 -2.76
N ALA A 223 25.16 2.64 -1.98
CA ALA A 223 26.40 1.99 -2.38
C ALA A 223 26.25 1.11 -3.63
N SER A 224 25.13 0.40 -3.77
CA SER A 224 24.83 -0.38 -4.97
C SER A 224 24.55 0.54 -6.16
N ALA A 225 23.64 1.51 -6.01
CA ALA A 225 23.18 2.40 -7.09
C ALA A 225 24.32 3.23 -7.69
N THR A 226 25.29 3.66 -6.88
CA THR A 226 26.43 4.47 -7.35
C THR A 226 27.64 3.63 -7.74
N ASN A 227 27.55 2.30 -7.74
CA ASN A 227 28.65 1.45 -8.15
C ASN A 227 28.79 1.46 -9.68
N THR A 228 29.72 2.27 -10.20
CA THR A 228 29.97 2.44 -11.63
C THR A 228 30.49 1.19 -12.34
N SER A 229 30.87 0.13 -11.60
CA SER A 229 31.21 -1.17 -12.20
C SER A 229 29.97 -1.92 -12.67
N TYR A 230 28.80 -1.59 -12.10
CA TYR A 230 27.53 -2.25 -12.36
C TYR A 230 26.48 -1.30 -12.94
N TYR A 231 26.41 -0.04 -12.49
CA TYR A 231 25.39 0.90 -12.94
C TYR A 231 26.00 2.23 -13.36
N GLN A 232 25.77 2.59 -14.62
CA GLN A 232 26.15 3.88 -15.19
C GLN A 232 25.10 4.31 -16.21
N VAL A 233 24.56 5.52 -16.07
CA VAL A 233 23.50 6.04 -16.95
C VAL A 233 23.92 5.99 -18.42
N GLY A 234 23.07 5.43 -19.28
CA GLY A 234 23.30 5.23 -20.71
C GLY A 234 24.14 4.00 -21.06
N TYR A 235 24.59 3.21 -20.08
CA TYR A 235 25.36 1.99 -20.30
C TYR A 235 24.53 0.74 -20.05
N THR A 236 24.86 -0.29 -20.82
CA THR A 236 24.29 -1.63 -20.66
C THR A 236 25.03 -2.42 -19.60
N SER A 237 24.30 -2.87 -18.59
CA SER A 237 24.78 -3.67 -17.47
C SER A 237 24.40 -5.14 -17.65
N SER A 238 25.37 -6.02 -17.44
CA SER A 238 25.13 -7.47 -17.36
C SER A 238 24.55 -7.83 -15.99
N LEU A 239 23.48 -8.63 -16.00
CA LEU A 239 22.83 -9.13 -14.80
C LEU A 239 23.24 -10.56 -14.45
N GLN A 240 24.36 -11.07 -14.98
CA GLN A 240 24.81 -12.45 -14.76
C GLN A 240 24.95 -12.86 -13.28
N TYR A 241 25.13 -11.89 -12.36
CA TYR A 241 25.30 -12.13 -10.92
C TYR A 241 24.13 -11.66 -10.05
N VAL A 242 23.07 -11.10 -10.64
CA VAL A 242 21.95 -10.53 -9.88
C VAL A 242 20.60 -10.90 -10.50
N THR A 243 19.60 -11.07 -9.64
CA THR A 243 18.19 -11.01 -10.04
C THR A 243 17.66 -9.68 -9.53
N LEU A 244 17.16 -8.82 -10.41
CA LEU A 244 16.58 -7.54 -10.01
C LEU A 244 15.11 -7.72 -9.71
N PHE A 245 14.65 -7.16 -8.60
CA PHE A 245 13.24 -6.91 -8.33
C PHE A 245 12.94 -5.48 -8.77
N VAL A 246 11.89 -5.31 -9.57
CA VAL A 246 11.54 -4.05 -10.22
C VAL A 246 10.04 -3.81 -10.21
N THR A 247 9.66 -2.54 -10.30
CA THR A 247 8.29 -2.10 -10.58
C THR A 247 8.27 -1.18 -11.80
N ALA A 248 7.09 -0.86 -12.32
CA ALA A 248 6.95 0.09 -13.42
C ALA A 248 7.26 1.52 -12.94
N VAL A 249 8.13 2.24 -13.67
CA VAL A 249 8.50 3.63 -13.31
C VAL A 249 7.30 4.55 -13.11
N PRO A 250 6.27 4.54 -13.99
CA PRO A 250 5.11 5.40 -13.82
C PRO A 250 4.35 5.14 -12.51
N GLU A 251 4.25 3.88 -12.10
CA GLU A 251 3.53 3.47 -10.89
C GLU A 251 4.20 4.01 -9.63
N LEU A 252 5.53 3.87 -9.53
CA LEU A 252 6.30 4.44 -8.41
C LEU A 252 6.30 5.97 -8.42
N ARG A 253 6.41 6.61 -9.60
CA ARG A 253 6.36 8.08 -9.69
C ARG A 253 5.00 8.64 -9.30
N ASP A 254 3.92 8.00 -9.72
CA ASP A 254 2.56 8.41 -9.35
C ASP A 254 2.37 8.33 -7.83
N PHE A 255 2.85 7.25 -7.19
CA PHE A 255 2.91 7.15 -5.74
C PHE A 255 3.69 8.31 -5.10
N CYS A 256 4.93 8.55 -5.54
CA CYS A 256 5.77 9.61 -4.97
C CYS A 256 5.16 11.01 -5.15
N ARG A 257 4.40 11.25 -6.23
CA ARG A 257 3.70 12.53 -6.46
C ARG A 257 2.46 12.70 -5.59
N ALA A 258 1.79 11.61 -5.26
CA ALA A 258 0.63 11.62 -4.39
C ALA A 258 0.99 11.72 -2.90
N PHE A 259 2.22 11.34 -2.54
CA PHE A 259 2.68 11.36 -1.15
C PHE A 259 2.73 12.78 -0.57
N THR A 260 2.07 12.98 0.56
CA THR A 260 1.96 14.26 1.28
C THR A 260 2.65 14.27 2.65
N GLY A 261 3.23 13.14 3.07
CA GLY A 261 3.97 13.02 4.34
C GLY A 261 5.38 13.64 4.30
N THR A 262 6.16 13.46 5.37
CA THR A 262 7.46 14.15 5.51
C THR A 262 8.69 13.26 5.25
N ASN A 263 8.50 11.94 5.22
CA ASN A 263 9.57 10.95 5.07
C ASN A 263 9.28 9.97 3.93
N LEU A 264 9.31 10.50 2.70
CA LEU A 264 9.13 9.71 1.48
C LEU A 264 10.06 8.48 1.41
N PRO A 265 11.37 8.54 1.77
CA PRO A 265 12.23 7.37 1.75
C PRO A 265 11.74 6.23 2.65
N LEU A 266 11.30 6.53 3.88
CA LEU A 266 10.74 5.52 4.77
C LEU A 266 9.44 4.96 4.19
N ARG A 267 8.55 5.82 3.69
CA ARG A 267 7.28 5.40 3.12
C ARG A 267 7.46 4.49 1.88
N MET A 268 8.42 4.80 1.01
CA MET A 268 8.78 3.95 -0.12
C MET A 268 9.27 2.57 0.32
N LYS A 269 10.03 2.49 1.44
CA LYS A 269 10.41 1.19 2.01
C LYS A 269 9.18 0.42 2.48
N LYS A 270 8.19 1.10 3.10
CA LYS A 270 6.92 0.48 3.48
C LYS A 270 6.17 -0.10 2.28
N LEU A 271 6.00 0.72 1.24
CA LEU A 271 5.31 0.40 0.00
C LEU A 271 5.92 -0.82 -0.72
N LEU A 272 7.25 -0.87 -0.78
CA LEU A 272 8.00 -1.84 -1.56
C LEU A 272 8.33 -3.12 -0.77
N GLY A 273 7.80 -3.29 0.43
CA GLY A 273 8.10 -4.47 1.24
C GLY A 273 9.55 -4.52 1.75
N LEU A 274 10.19 -3.38 1.94
CA LEU A 274 11.58 -3.28 2.38
C LEU A 274 11.69 -2.93 3.87
N PRO A 275 12.73 -3.40 4.57
CA PRO A 275 12.90 -3.11 5.99
C PRO A 275 13.19 -1.62 6.21
N ALA A 276 12.56 -1.01 7.23
CA ALA A 276 12.71 0.40 7.57
C ALA A 276 14.19 0.82 7.76
N ALA A 277 14.95 -0.03 8.48
CA ALA A 277 16.37 0.16 8.75
C ALA A 277 17.30 -0.20 7.57
N GLY A 278 16.75 -0.72 6.46
CA GLY A 278 17.54 -1.07 5.28
C GLY A 278 18.12 0.18 4.62
N ALA A 279 19.35 0.08 4.09
CA ALA A 279 20.07 1.18 3.46
C ALA A 279 19.55 1.56 2.05
N TYR A 280 18.28 1.29 1.75
CA TYR A 280 17.64 1.55 0.46
C TYR A 280 17.27 3.03 0.33
N GLU A 281 17.95 3.74 -0.57
CA GLU A 281 17.97 5.22 -0.59
C GLU A 281 18.03 5.79 -2.01
N ALA A 282 18.08 4.95 -3.04
CA ALA A 282 18.19 5.38 -4.42
C ALA A 282 17.29 4.56 -5.35
N VAL A 283 16.72 5.22 -6.35
CA VAL A 283 16.00 4.56 -7.45
C VAL A 283 16.94 4.44 -8.64
N VAL A 284 17.09 3.23 -9.18
CA VAL A 284 17.76 3.00 -10.46
C VAL A 284 16.72 2.56 -11.47
N GLU A 285 16.61 3.32 -12.56
CA GLU A 285 15.69 3.03 -13.66
C GLU A 285 16.43 2.31 -14.78
N PHE A 286 15.74 1.36 -15.41
CA PHE A 286 16.27 0.51 -16.45
C PHE A 286 15.34 0.50 -17.67
N TRP A 287 15.95 0.39 -18.84
CA TRP A 287 15.26 -0.08 -20.03
C TRP A 287 15.49 -1.59 -20.19
N VAL A 288 14.38 -2.32 -20.35
CA VAL A 288 14.38 -3.79 -20.31
C VAL A 288 13.45 -4.33 -21.38
N GLU A 289 13.91 -5.31 -22.15
CA GLU A 289 13.05 -6.04 -23.08
C GLU A 289 12.08 -6.94 -22.28
N PRO A 290 10.75 -6.87 -22.48
CA PRO A 290 9.78 -7.62 -21.68
C PRO A 290 9.98 -9.14 -21.66
N GLN A 291 10.61 -9.71 -22.70
CA GLN A 291 10.94 -11.14 -22.74
C GLN A 291 11.87 -11.62 -21.61
N TRP A 292 12.61 -10.69 -20.98
CA TRP A 292 13.48 -10.97 -19.84
C TRP A 292 12.81 -10.70 -18.50
N MET A 293 11.52 -10.36 -18.47
CA MET A 293 10.78 -10.08 -17.26
C MET A 293 9.83 -11.22 -16.93
N SER A 294 9.62 -11.46 -15.64
CA SER A 294 8.54 -12.32 -15.14
C SER A 294 7.99 -11.76 -13.85
N ARG A 295 6.77 -12.14 -13.46
CA ARG A 295 6.28 -11.87 -12.10
C ARG A 295 6.96 -12.82 -11.10
N PRO A 296 7.31 -12.36 -9.89
CA PRO A 296 7.84 -13.21 -8.83
C PRO A 296 6.71 -13.99 -8.16
N SER A 297 6.03 -14.84 -8.93
CA SER A 297 4.79 -15.50 -8.57
C SER A 297 4.72 -16.89 -9.25
N PRO A 298 3.89 -17.83 -8.78
CA PRO A 298 3.61 -19.09 -9.48
C PRO A 298 3.12 -18.90 -10.91
N ASP A 299 2.42 -17.79 -11.16
CA ASP A 299 2.09 -17.24 -12.46
C ASP A 299 3.12 -16.19 -12.89
N PRO A 300 4.08 -16.53 -13.77
CA PRO A 300 5.16 -15.62 -14.17
C PRO A 300 4.72 -14.58 -15.21
N GLU A 301 3.48 -14.64 -15.72
CA GLU A 301 3.04 -13.80 -16.83
C GLU A 301 3.02 -12.32 -16.45
N ILE A 302 3.51 -11.47 -17.37
CA ILE A 302 3.56 -10.02 -17.16
C ILE A 302 2.46 -9.28 -17.92
N THR A 303 1.69 -10.01 -18.73
CA THR A 303 0.72 -9.47 -19.69
C THR A 303 -0.73 -9.49 -19.20
N ASP A 304 -0.97 -9.97 -17.99
CA ASP A 304 -2.25 -9.97 -17.28
C ASP A 304 -2.17 -9.14 -16.00
N SER A 305 -3.32 -8.93 -15.38
CA SER A 305 -3.50 -8.02 -14.25
C SER A 305 -3.70 -8.75 -12.92
N GLU A 306 -3.44 -10.05 -12.86
CA GLU A 306 -3.54 -10.86 -11.64
C GLU A 306 -2.49 -11.98 -11.66
N CYS A 307 -2.23 -12.58 -10.50
CA CYS A 307 -1.42 -13.79 -10.39
C CYS A 307 -2.26 -14.93 -9.80
N GLU A 308 -2.08 -16.12 -10.35
CA GLU A 308 -2.61 -17.35 -9.76
C GLU A 308 -1.69 -17.87 -8.64
N LEU A 309 -2.29 -18.59 -7.68
CA LEU A 309 -1.59 -19.22 -6.56
C LEU A 309 -0.83 -20.50 -6.96
N ASP A 310 -1.25 -21.13 -8.05
CA ASP A 310 -0.74 -22.44 -8.45
C ASP A 310 0.17 -22.33 -9.67
N PHE A 311 1.20 -23.17 -9.71
CA PHE A 311 2.04 -23.28 -10.91
C PHE A 311 1.25 -23.91 -12.05
N ARG A 312 1.16 -23.22 -13.18
CA ARG A 312 0.59 -23.74 -14.43
C ARG A 312 1.51 -24.81 -15.03
N THR A 313 1.44 -26.05 -14.54
CA THR A 313 2.29 -27.15 -15.02
C THR A 313 1.69 -27.92 -16.20
N ASN A 314 0.39 -27.76 -16.48
CA ASN A 314 -0.35 -28.42 -17.56
C ASN A 314 -1.37 -27.47 -18.22
N SER A 315 -0.90 -26.34 -18.77
CA SER A 315 -1.74 -25.38 -19.51
C SER A 315 -1.55 -25.53 -21.02
N LEU A 316 -2.64 -25.37 -21.78
CA LEU A 316 -2.62 -25.32 -23.24
C LEU A 316 -2.10 -23.98 -23.80
N PHE A 317 -1.98 -22.96 -22.94
CA PHE A 317 -1.67 -21.59 -23.36
C PHE A 317 -0.24 -21.18 -22.99
N SER A 318 0.18 -21.42 -21.74
CA SER A 318 1.52 -21.10 -21.22
C SER A 318 1.78 -21.90 -19.94
N ALA A 319 2.87 -22.67 -19.90
CA ALA A 319 3.26 -23.47 -18.74
C ALA A 319 4.43 -22.81 -17.99
N THR A 320 4.38 -22.79 -16.66
CA THR A 320 5.45 -22.25 -15.83
C THR A 320 6.71 -23.12 -16.01
N SER A 321 7.82 -22.50 -16.41
CA SER A 321 9.07 -23.23 -16.65
C SER A 321 9.61 -23.88 -15.37
N THR A 322 10.25 -25.05 -15.49
CA THR A 322 10.86 -25.77 -14.35
C THR A 322 11.86 -24.90 -13.58
N ASN A 323 12.59 -24.02 -14.26
CA ASN A 323 13.55 -23.14 -13.59
C ASN A 323 12.86 -22.05 -12.77
N HIS A 324 11.74 -21.51 -13.26
CA HIS A 324 10.94 -20.55 -12.50
C HIS A 324 10.28 -21.22 -11.29
N ILE A 325 9.77 -22.44 -11.45
CA ILE A 325 9.23 -23.26 -10.35
C ILE A 325 10.31 -23.49 -9.29
N ASN A 326 11.49 -23.98 -9.69
CA ASN A 326 12.60 -24.24 -8.78
C ASN A 326 13.06 -22.97 -8.06
N TRP A 327 13.11 -21.83 -8.76
CA TRP A 327 13.44 -20.55 -8.17
C TRP A 327 12.40 -20.10 -7.15
N CYS A 328 11.10 -20.18 -7.49
CA CYS A 328 10.02 -19.86 -6.55
C CYS A 328 10.10 -20.75 -5.30
N MET A 329 10.25 -22.07 -5.48
CA MET A 329 10.36 -23.00 -4.36
C MET A 329 11.60 -22.73 -3.49
N ALA A 330 12.75 -22.44 -4.09
CA ALA A 330 13.95 -22.06 -3.35
C ALA A 330 13.74 -20.77 -2.56
N LYS A 331 13.08 -19.77 -3.15
CA LYS A 331 12.72 -18.53 -2.46
C LYS A 331 11.72 -18.76 -1.33
N MET A 332 10.72 -19.61 -1.53
CA MET A 332 9.77 -19.98 -0.47
C MET A 332 10.51 -20.65 0.70
N ALA A 333 11.55 -21.45 0.43
CA ALA A 333 12.39 -22.04 1.46
C ALA A 333 13.27 -20.99 2.18
N ASP A 334 13.91 -20.08 1.44
CA ASP A 334 14.71 -18.96 1.99
C ASP A 334 13.88 -18.07 2.93
N TYR A 335 12.60 -17.88 2.63
CA TYR A 335 11.65 -17.07 3.40
C TYR A 335 10.77 -17.88 4.35
N SER A 336 11.00 -19.19 4.50
CA SER A 336 10.28 -20.01 5.48
C SER A 336 10.74 -19.67 6.91
N PHE A 337 9.80 -19.61 7.85
CA PHE A 337 9.94 -19.20 9.27
C PHE A 337 11.06 -19.83 10.11
N THR A 338 11.87 -20.71 9.54
CA THR A 338 12.80 -21.58 10.26
C THR A 338 14.18 -20.96 10.51
N THR A 339 14.53 -19.82 9.88
CA THR A 339 15.93 -19.34 9.91
C THR A 339 16.17 -17.90 10.35
N ASN A 340 15.38 -16.88 9.94
CA ASN A 340 15.52 -15.51 10.47
C ASN A 340 14.44 -14.52 9.95
N VAL A 341 13.45 -14.14 10.76
CA VAL A 341 12.44 -13.12 10.37
C VAL A 341 13.06 -11.74 10.07
N TRP A 342 14.21 -11.42 10.66
CA TRP A 342 14.90 -10.13 10.46
C TRP A 342 15.68 -10.03 9.14
N ALA A 343 15.83 -11.14 8.42
CA ALA A 343 16.48 -11.18 7.11
C ALA A 343 15.51 -11.53 5.96
N ALA A 344 14.23 -11.67 6.28
CA ALA A 344 13.18 -12.01 5.33
C ALA A 344 12.49 -10.75 4.77
N TYR A 345 11.87 -10.89 3.61
CA TYR A 345 11.05 -9.87 2.96
C TYR A 345 9.62 -10.40 2.87
N PRO A 346 8.59 -9.55 3.04
CA PRO A 346 7.18 -9.92 2.90
C PRO A 346 6.84 -10.18 1.43
N TRP A 347 7.32 -11.30 0.89
CA TRP A 347 7.12 -11.69 -0.51
C TRP A 347 5.74 -12.34 -0.70
N THR A 348 4.85 -11.62 -1.38
CA THR A 348 3.42 -11.96 -1.52
C THR A 348 3.16 -13.17 -2.41
N ARG A 349 4.04 -13.43 -3.39
CA ARG A 349 3.83 -14.43 -4.46
C ARG A 349 2.60 -14.16 -5.33
N LEU A 350 2.09 -12.93 -5.29
CA LEU A 350 0.87 -12.51 -5.98
C LEU A 350 1.13 -11.35 -6.96
N GLY A 351 2.40 -11.10 -7.30
CA GLY A 351 2.77 -10.13 -8.34
C GLY A 351 2.71 -8.67 -7.91
N TYR A 352 2.64 -8.40 -6.61
CA TYR A 352 2.73 -7.05 -6.02
C TYR A 352 3.63 -7.03 -4.77
N THR A 353 4.22 -5.88 -4.44
CA THR A 353 4.99 -5.69 -3.21
C THR A 353 4.06 -5.57 -2.01
N TYR A 354 4.42 -6.13 -0.86
CA TYR A 354 3.60 -5.99 0.35
C TYR A 354 3.80 -4.58 0.95
N ASP A 355 2.75 -3.76 0.97
CA ASP A 355 2.79 -2.46 1.65
C ASP A 355 2.50 -2.64 3.14
N TRP A 356 3.56 -2.73 3.94
CA TRP A 356 3.42 -2.99 5.38
C TRP A 356 3.05 -1.74 6.18
N ALA A 357 2.88 -0.57 5.54
CA ALA A 357 2.23 0.57 6.17
C ALA A 357 0.72 0.32 6.37
N LYS A 358 0.10 -0.44 5.47
CA LYS A 358 -1.34 -0.67 5.43
C LYS A 358 -1.72 -1.95 6.17
N GLN A 359 -2.88 -1.95 6.81
CA GLN A 359 -3.44 -3.13 7.47
C GLN A 359 -4.62 -3.72 6.66
N GLY A 360 -5.08 -4.91 7.06
CA GLY A 360 -6.22 -5.60 6.45
C GLY A 360 -6.01 -5.96 4.96
N PRO A 361 -7.07 -5.99 4.12
CA PRO A 361 -6.97 -6.35 2.70
C PRO A 361 -6.23 -5.30 1.86
N ASN A 362 -5.92 -4.12 2.43
CA ASN A 362 -5.35 -2.98 1.72
C ASN A 362 -3.81 -3.01 1.61
N ARG A 363 -3.15 -4.08 2.08
CA ARG A 363 -1.69 -4.32 2.04
C ARG A 363 -1.04 -4.46 0.65
N ILE A 364 -1.75 -4.07 -0.41
CA ILE A 364 -1.28 -4.15 -1.79
C ILE A 364 -0.42 -2.92 -2.09
N GLY A 365 0.87 -3.14 -2.31
CA GLY A 365 1.80 -2.15 -2.83
C GLY A 365 1.81 -2.12 -4.35
N LEU A 366 3.00 -1.93 -4.94
CA LEU A 366 3.13 -1.76 -6.39
C LEU A 366 3.23 -3.10 -7.09
N SER A 367 2.85 -3.14 -8.37
CA SER A 367 3.06 -4.30 -9.22
C SER A 367 4.54 -4.66 -9.28
N GLU A 368 4.85 -5.92 -9.03
CA GLU A 368 6.19 -6.43 -8.83
C GLU A 368 6.59 -7.36 -9.99
N PHE A 369 7.82 -7.18 -10.47
CA PHE A 369 8.43 -7.98 -11.51
C PHE A 369 9.86 -8.34 -11.13
N ILE A 370 10.40 -9.37 -11.76
CA ILE A 370 11.81 -9.71 -11.68
C ILE A 370 12.47 -9.72 -13.06
N ILE A 371 13.77 -9.47 -13.06
CA ILE A 371 14.67 -9.70 -14.19
C ILE A 371 15.64 -10.80 -13.75
N PRO A 372 15.43 -12.07 -14.14
CA PRO A 372 16.08 -13.24 -13.56
C PRO A 372 17.49 -13.50 -14.13
N GLY A 373 18.32 -12.46 -14.25
CA GLY A 373 19.63 -12.52 -14.91
C GLY A 373 20.54 -13.63 -14.38
N ARG A 374 20.77 -13.69 -13.07
CA ARG A 374 21.57 -14.76 -12.43
C ARG A 374 21.00 -16.16 -12.65
N ILE A 375 19.68 -16.29 -12.62
CA ILE A 375 18.99 -17.58 -12.76
C ILE A 375 19.17 -18.10 -14.19
N LEU A 376 18.93 -17.24 -15.18
CA LEU A 376 19.08 -17.58 -16.60
C LEU A 376 20.55 -17.82 -16.96
N HIS A 377 21.48 -17.07 -16.37
CA HIS A 377 22.91 -17.31 -16.55
C HIS A 377 23.34 -18.67 -16.00
N ASN A 378 22.98 -19.00 -14.76
CA ASN A 378 23.36 -20.27 -14.15
C ASN A 378 22.73 -21.48 -14.86
N ALA A 379 21.49 -21.36 -15.32
CA ALA A 379 20.76 -22.47 -15.91
C ALA A 379 21.09 -22.68 -17.40
N TYR A 380 21.34 -21.60 -18.14
CA TYR A 380 21.42 -21.63 -19.61
C TYR A 380 22.64 -20.90 -20.19
N GLY A 381 23.47 -20.25 -19.37
CA GLY A 381 24.57 -19.41 -19.84
C GLY A 381 24.10 -18.13 -20.53
N ILE A 382 22.83 -17.73 -20.36
CA ILE A 382 22.25 -16.53 -20.98
C ILE A 382 22.65 -15.30 -20.17
N ASP A 383 23.31 -14.34 -20.81
CA ASP A 383 23.65 -13.04 -20.24
C ASP A 383 22.52 -12.04 -20.49
N VAL A 384 21.63 -11.87 -19.51
CA VAL A 384 20.58 -10.85 -19.56
C VAL A 384 21.20 -9.48 -19.31
N ARG A 385 20.81 -8.52 -20.15
CA ARG A 385 21.35 -7.17 -20.14
C ARG A 385 20.25 -6.12 -20.05
N VAL A 386 20.53 -5.05 -19.34
CA VAL A 386 19.63 -3.90 -19.15
C VAL A 386 20.40 -2.61 -19.34
N GLU A 387 19.81 -1.58 -19.91
CA GLU A 387 20.43 -0.25 -19.95
C GLU A 387 19.97 0.58 -18.76
N VAL A 388 20.91 1.24 -18.07
CA VAL A 388 20.57 2.16 -16.99
C VAL A 388 20.04 3.47 -17.57
N ALA A 389 18.75 3.75 -17.35
CA ALA A 389 18.08 4.93 -17.85
C ALA A 389 18.33 6.16 -16.95
N ALA A 390 18.31 5.97 -15.64
CA ALA A 390 18.51 7.03 -14.66
C ALA A 390 18.98 6.45 -13.33
N ILE A 391 19.70 7.25 -12.56
CA ILE A 391 20.03 6.98 -11.16
C ILE A 391 19.56 8.19 -10.36
N VAL A 392 18.64 7.98 -9.43
CA VAL A 392 18.03 9.04 -8.62
C VAL A 392 18.37 8.80 -7.16
N THR A 393 19.19 9.70 -6.62
CA THR A 393 19.67 9.66 -5.22
C THR A 393 19.01 10.70 -4.32
N ASN A 394 18.29 11.65 -4.91
CA ASN A 394 17.41 12.58 -4.21
C ASN A 394 15.96 12.17 -4.48
N LEU A 395 15.33 11.51 -3.50
CA LEU A 395 14.00 10.91 -3.66
C LEU A 395 12.88 11.96 -3.71
N ASP A 396 13.05 13.11 -3.06
CA ASP A 396 12.09 14.21 -3.15
C ASP A 396 12.01 14.75 -4.59
N ALA A 397 13.16 14.82 -5.29
CA ALA A 397 13.22 15.19 -6.70
C ALA A 397 12.63 14.11 -7.63
N TYR A 398 12.48 12.86 -7.17
CA TYR A 398 11.90 11.79 -7.98
C TYR A 398 10.44 12.07 -8.33
N ALA A 399 9.67 12.58 -7.37
CA ALA A 399 8.28 13.00 -7.56
C ALA A 399 8.14 14.10 -8.63
N GLU A 400 9.09 15.04 -8.66
CA GLU A 400 9.07 16.23 -9.51
C GLU A 400 9.52 15.98 -10.96
N THR A 401 10.16 14.83 -11.26
CA THR A 401 10.59 14.51 -12.62
C THR A 401 9.38 14.38 -13.55
N LYS A 402 9.13 15.43 -14.35
CA LYS A 402 8.12 15.40 -15.42
C LYS A 402 8.46 14.25 -16.35
N SER A 403 7.48 13.38 -16.59
CA SER A 403 7.46 12.50 -17.74
C SER A 403 7.64 13.41 -18.95
N MET A 404 8.81 13.37 -19.60
CA MET A 404 8.95 14.00 -20.91
C MET A 404 8.05 13.20 -21.84
N VAL A 405 6.81 13.65 -21.96
CA VAL A 405 5.93 13.27 -23.06
C VAL A 405 6.63 13.77 -24.31
N PHE A 406 7.34 12.89 -25.00
CA PHE A 406 7.68 13.12 -26.39
C PHE A 406 6.35 13.11 -27.16
N SER A 407 5.73 14.28 -27.26
CA SER A 407 4.71 14.51 -28.27
C SER A 407 5.40 14.25 -29.60
N ASN A 408 4.87 13.30 -30.38
CA ASN A 408 5.24 13.08 -31.77
C ASN A 408 5.17 14.41 -32.54
N GLN A 409 6.30 15.10 -32.67
CA GLN A 409 6.51 16.05 -33.74
C GLN A 409 7.30 15.32 -34.82
N THR A 410 6.55 14.96 -35.86
CA THR A 410 7.06 14.63 -37.18
C THR A 410 8.07 15.68 -37.62
N SER A 411 9.28 15.21 -37.93
CA SER A 411 10.20 15.74 -38.95
C SER A 411 10.19 17.25 -39.21
N GLU A 412 11.29 17.92 -38.87
CA GLU A 412 12.05 18.68 -39.87
C GLU A 412 13.47 18.94 -39.36
N ALA A 413 14.44 18.45 -40.14
CA ALA A 413 15.85 18.67 -39.94
C ALA A 413 16.23 20.09 -40.36
N TRP A 414 16.98 20.81 -39.51
CA TRP A 414 17.82 21.92 -39.96
C TRP A 414 19.17 21.89 -39.24
N MET A 415 20.11 21.21 -39.91
CA MET A 415 21.50 21.59 -40.21
C MET A 415 22.24 22.53 -39.25
N ILE A 416 23.41 22.04 -38.82
CA ILE A 416 24.55 22.76 -38.25
C ILE A 416 24.96 23.96 -39.14
N ASN A 417 25.36 25.08 -38.51
CA ASN A 417 26.41 25.94 -39.05
C ASN A 417 27.23 26.58 -37.91
N TYR A 418 28.52 26.23 -37.88
CA TYR A 418 29.58 27.07 -37.29
C TYR A 418 29.93 28.17 -38.30
N ALA A 419 30.05 29.42 -37.85
CA ALA A 419 31.10 30.36 -38.29
C ALA A 419 30.97 31.73 -37.61
N GLU A 420 32.02 32.05 -36.85
CA GLU A 420 32.76 33.32 -36.79
C GLU A 420 32.08 34.66 -36.41
N ALA A 421 32.74 35.32 -35.45
CA ALA A 421 32.57 36.71 -35.06
C ALA A 421 32.89 37.68 -36.22
N PRO A 422 32.53 38.96 -36.03
CA PRO A 422 33.58 39.97 -36.16
C PRO A 422 33.56 41.00 -35.02
N LEU A 423 34.76 41.32 -34.54
CA LEU A 423 35.12 42.64 -33.98
C LEU A 423 35.12 43.68 -35.13
N PRO A 424 35.01 45.01 -34.89
CA PRO A 424 35.39 45.77 -33.68
C PRO A 424 34.25 46.06 -32.71
#